data_AF-A0A530AGZ9-F1
#
_entry.id   AF-A0A530AGZ9-F1
#
_cell.length_a   1.000
_cell.length_b   1.000
_cell.length_c   1.000
_cell.angle_alpha   90.00
_cell.angle_beta   90.00
_cell.angle_gamma   90.00
#
_symmetry.space_group_name_H-M   'P 1'
#
loop_
_entity.id
_entity.type
_entity.pdbx_description
1 polymer ?
#
loop_
_entity_poly.entity_id
_entity_poly.type
_entity_poly.pdbx_seq_one_letter_code
_entity_poly.pdbx_strand_id
1 'polypeptide(L)'
;DIGIRHPDLAGAYLAGVECDGATYHSSATARDRDKVREQVLRGLGWNIVRVWSTDWWFDLEGCTERLHASLAALLEESRRKQAEQQESEAAIHWDMGHKVDPMDPLPAEDLASAGEPEHPSIKSEPELVAAPLATGERPSASAGILPAAAHSTHDTVPTGGRYRLTDLTGFSTSPDQFYDFVYRGTLRSMVDAVIEQEGPLRDDVLAQRIARAHGWLRTGNKIRERIDLHLREFDRTEESSGSFLWKRGTVVDLLDYRMPFDADARRSIADIPIAELAAVVVANEDILEQSDPALDLARLLGVERLAAISRSRLDEAIDRAQRNLAST
;
A
#
# COMPACT_ATOMS: atom_id res chain seq x y z
N ASP A 1 20.97 5.13 21.11
CA ASP A 1 19.60 5.70 21.07
C ASP A 1 18.56 4.61 21.24
N ILE A 2 17.40 4.97 21.79
CA ILE A 2 16.34 4.05 22.20
C ILE A 2 15.01 4.59 21.68
N GLY A 3 14.18 3.74 21.06
CA GLY A 3 12.81 4.12 20.69
C GLY A 3 11.82 3.74 21.79
N ILE A 4 11.06 4.72 22.29
CA ILE A 4 9.99 4.51 23.27
C ILE A 4 8.70 4.21 22.50
N ARG A 5 8.13 3.02 22.71
CA ARG A 5 6.89 2.59 22.07
C ARG A 5 5.70 3.34 22.69
N HIS A 6 4.71 3.66 21.87
CA HIS A 6 3.46 4.24 22.35
C HIS A 6 2.62 3.14 23.03
N PRO A 7 2.11 3.36 24.26
CA PRO A 7 1.33 2.35 24.97
C PRO A 7 -0.07 2.16 24.38
N ASP A 8 -0.71 3.24 23.93
CA ASP A 8 -2.09 3.20 23.42
C ASP A 8 -2.19 2.95 21.91
N LEU A 9 -1.05 2.91 21.20
CA LEU A 9 -1.00 2.75 19.74
C LEU A 9 -0.09 1.57 19.37
N ALA A 10 -0.71 0.46 18.96
CA ALA A 10 0.02 -0.72 18.56
C ALA A 10 0.91 -0.45 17.34
N GLY A 11 2.24 -0.52 17.55
CA GLY A 11 3.24 -0.36 16.48
C GLY A 11 3.76 1.07 16.28
N ALA A 12 3.24 2.06 17.01
CA ALA A 12 3.75 3.43 16.98
C ALA A 12 4.84 3.66 18.04
N TYR A 13 5.65 4.70 17.80
CA TYR A 13 6.65 5.19 18.74
C TYR A 13 6.22 6.56 19.28
N LEU A 14 6.34 6.73 20.60
CA LEU A 14 6.05 7.97 21.29
C LEU A 14 7.19 8.98 21.13
N ALA A 15 8.44 8.51 21.31
CA ALA A 15 9.63 9.33 21.26
C ALA A 15 10.89 8.51 20.99
N GLY A 16 11.93 9.15 20.47
CA GLY A 16 13.31 8.66 20.51
C GLY A 16 14.07 9.27 21.69
N VAL A 17 14.78 8.45 22.45
CA VAL A 17 15.71 8.88 23.48
C VAL A 17 17.13 8.79 22.94
N GLU A 18 17.79 9.94 22.78
CA GLU A 18 19.18 10.02 22.37
C GLU A 18 20.07 10.05 23.60
N CYS A 19 21.04 9.13 23.65
CA CYS A 19 22.01 9.03 24.73
C CYS A 19 23.37 9.49 24.22
N ASP A 20 24.02 10.41 24.92
CA ASP A 20 25.38 10.81 24.55
C ASP A 20 26.36 9.63 24.67
N GLY A 21 27.11 9.36 23.60
CA GLY A 21 28.01 8.21 23.48
C GLY A 21 29.48 8.60 23.59
N ALA A 22 30.31 7.73 24.18
CA ALA A 22 31.75 7.98 24.40
C ALA A 22 32.58 8.25 23.12
N THR A 23 32.02 8.05 21.93
CA THR A 23 32.68 8.26 20.62
C THR A 23 32.52 9.70 20.08
N TYR A 24 31.90 10.60 20.83
CA TYR A 24 31.44 11.90 20.34
C TYR A 24 32.55 12.98 20.19
N HIS A 25 33.77 12.71 20.64
CA HIS A 25 34.85 13.72 20.68
C HIS A 25 35.87 13.71 19.52
N SER A 26 35.77 12.84 18.51
CA SER A 26 36.88 12.65 17.55
C SER A 26 36.77 13.36 16.19
N SER A 27 35.72 14.14 15.88
CA SER A 27 35.64 14.83 14.58
C SER A 27 35.17 16.28 14.67
N ALA A 28 35.85 17.17 13.93
CA ALA A 28 35.53 18.60 13.84
C ALA A 28 34.10 18.90 13.33
N THR A 29 33.47 17.94 12.65
CA THR A 29 32.12 18.05 12.06
C THR A 29 31.04 17.29 12.85
N ALA A 30 31.35 16.75 14.04
CA ALA A 30 30.38 15.98 14.83
C ALA A 30 29.17 16.82 15.26
N ARG A 31 29.39 18.08 15.65
CA ARG A 31 28.34 18.99 16.15
C ARG A 31 27.32 19.37 15.08
N ASP A 32 27.78 19.65 13.86
CA ASP A 32 26.87 20.03 12.77
C ASP A 32 26.02 18.84 12.33
N ARG A 33 26.61 17.64 12.29
CA ARG A 33 25.86 16.40 12.00
C ARG A 33 24.81 16.08 13.05
N ASP A 34 25.06 16.36 14.32
CA ASP A 34 24.10 16.12 15.39
C ASP A 34 22.90 17.08 15.31
N LYS A 35 23.18 18.36 15.08
CA LYS A 35 22.13 19.36 14.86
C LYS A 35 21.27 19.03 13.64
N VAL A 36 21.90 18.62 12.53
CA VAL A 36 21.18 18.20 11.32
C VAL A 36 20.39 16.92 11.56
N ARG A 37 20.94 15.95 12.29
CA ARG A 37 20.23 14.70 12.63
C ARG A 37 18.98 14.99 13.45
N GLU A 38 19.10 15.77 14.51
CA GLU A 38 17.96 16.14 15.34
C GLU A 38 16.90 16.90 14.52
N GLN A 39 17.33 17.86 13.69
CA GLN A 39 16.43 18.62 12.83
C GLN A 39 15.70 17.74 11.82
N VAL A 40 16.39 16.77 11.21
CA VAL A 40 15.78 15.81 10.28
C VAL A 40 14.80 14.89 11.01
N LEU A 41 15.17 14.36 12.19
CA LEU A 41 14.29 13.48 12.97
C LEU A 41 13.02 14.21 13.42
N ARG A 42 13.16 15.45 13.92
CA ARG A 42 12.01 16.31 14.26
C ARG A 42 11.17 16.65 13.02
N GLY A 43 11.81 16.91 11.88
CA GLY A 43 11.13 17.15 10.59
C GLY A 43 10.34 15.95 10.08
N LEU A 44 10.76 14.73 10.43
CA LEU A 44 10.05 13.49 10.16
C LEU A 44 8.95 13.17 11.22
N GLY A 45 8.67 14.11 12.12
CA GLY A 45 7.64 13.97 13.16
C GLY A 45 8.08 13.21 14.41
N TRP A 46 9.38 12.94 14.59
CA TRP A 46 9.86 12.29 15.82
C TRP A 46 9.98 13.29 16.97
N ASN A 47 9.44 12.91 18.12
CA ASN A 47 9.76 13.55 19.38
C ASN A 47 11.12 13.04 19.85
N ILE A 48 12.11 13.92 19.97
CA ILE A 48 13.46 13.56 20.46
C ILE A 48 13.67 14.12 21.85
N VAL A 49 14.01 13.23 22.79
CA VAL A 49 14.38 13.54 24.17
C VAL A 49 15.84 13.15 24.38
N ARG A 50 16.65 14.06 24.92
CA ARG A 50 18.09 13.84 25.08
C ARG A 50 18.45 13.53 26.53
N VAL A 51 19.31 12.54 26.71
CA VAL A 51 19.89 12.15 28.00
C VAL A 51 21.41 12.22 27.89
N TRP A 52 22.02 13.08 28.70
CA TRP A 52 23.47 13.22 28.75
C TRP A 52 24.05 12.21 29.74
N SER A 53 25.08 11.47 29.33
CA SER A 53 25.74 10.48 30.18
C SER A 53 26.39 11.12 31.42
N THR A 54 26.82 12.38 31.32
CA THR A 54 27.31 13.18 32.46
C THR A 54 26.22 13.44 33.48
N ASP A 55 25.06 13.91 33.05
CA ASP A 55 23.94 14.25 33.94
C ASP A 55 23.40 13.00 34.63
N TRP A 56 23.32 11.89 33.90
CA TRP A 56 22.94 10.58 34.44
C TRP A 56 23.92 10.06 35.49
N TRP A 57 25.22 10.36 35.33
CA TRP A 57 26.26 9.95 36.29
C TRP A 57 26.25 10.78 37.57
N PHE A 58 25.99 12.08 37.48
CA PHE A 58 26.01 12.98 38.65
C PHE A 58 24.67 13.04 39.39
N ASP A 59 23.54 12.90 38.69
CA ASP A 59 22.18 13.03 39.24
C ASP A 59 21.25 12.03 38.53
N LEU A 60 21.37 10.76 38.90
CA LEU A 60 20.57 9.68 38.34
C LEU A 60 19.06 9.90 38.55
N GLU A 61 18.69 10.27 39.77
CA GLU A 61 17.30 10.39 40.20
C GLU A 61 16.62 11.57 39.50
N GLY A 62 17.23 12.76 39.55
CA GLY A 62 16.69 13.92 38.86
C GLY A 62 16.72 13.78 37.33
N CYS A 63 17.71 13.08 36.76
CA CYS A 63 17.71 12.79 35.32
C CYS A 63 16.55 11.84 34.93
N THR A 64 16.30 10.82 35.76
CA THR A 64 15.18 9.88 35.56
C THR A 64 13.83 10.59 35.67
N GLU A 65 13.65 11.44 36.67
CA GLU A 65 12.43 12.24 36.84
C GLU A 65 12.18 13.16 35.65
N ARG A 66 13.20 13.89 35.18
CA ARG A 66 13.10 14.78 34.00
C ARG A 66 12.76 14.01 32.73
N LEU A 67 13.38 12.85 32.52
CA LEU A 67 13.08 11.98 31.39
C LEU A 67 11.62 11.47 31.45
N HIS A 68 11.20 10.98 32.63
CA HIS A 68 9.85 10.50 32.83
C HIS A 68 8.80 11.61 32.59
N ALA A 69 9.01 12.79 33.16
CA ALA A 69 8.13 13.94 32.98
C ALA A 69 8.01 14.36 31.51
N SER A 70 9.12 14.33 30.77
CA SER A 70 9.13 14.64 29.33
C SER A 70 8.31 13.63 28.53
N LEU A 71 8.46 12.33 28.80
CA LEU A 71 7.70 11.28 28.12
C LEU A 71 6.21 11.32 28.48
N ALA A 72 5.87 11.60 29.74
CA ALA A 72 4.49 11.75 30.18
C ALA A 72 3.79 12.94 29.48
N ALA A 73 4.49 14.08 29.35
CA ALA A 73 3.95 15.23 28.63
C ALA A 73 3.70 14.93 27.13
N LEU A 74 4.62 14.20 26.48
CA LEU A 74 4.45 13.78 25.08
C LEU A 74 3.29 12.80 24.90
N LEU A 75 3.08 11.91 25.86
CA LEU A 75 1.96 10.96 25.86
C LEU A 75 0.63 11.71 25.95
N GLU A 76 0.53 12.69 26.85
CA GLU A 76 -0.69 13.47 27.02
C GLU A 76 -1.02 14.31 25.78
N GLU A 77 0.01 14.91 25.16
CA GLU A 77 -0.14 15.61 23.89
C GLU A 77 -0.64 14.68 22.77
N SER A 78 -0.11 13.46 22.70
CA SER A 78 -0.54 12.44 21.74
C SER A 78 -2.02 12.07 21.94
N ARG A 79 -2.44 11.82 23.18
CA ARG A 79 -3.83 11.51 23.53
C ARG A 79 -4.78 12.66 23.21
N ARG A 80 -4.39 13.90 23.50
CA ARG A 80 -5.19 15.08 23.18
C ARG A 80 -5.41 15.21 21.68
N LYS A 81 -4.35 15.07 20.87
CA LYS A 81 -4.47 15.09 19.41
C LYS A 81 -5.37 13.98 18.87
N GLN A 82 -5.35 12.80 19.47
CA GLN A 82 -6.26 11.73 19.09
C GLN A 82 -7.72 12.03 19.43
N ALA A 83 -7.98 12.58 20.62
CA ALA A 83 -9.33 12.99 21.00
C ALA A 83 -9.88 14.05 20.04
N GLU A 84 -9.08 15.07 19.69
CA GLU A 84 -9.43 16.10 18.71
C GLU A 84 -9.67 15.51 17.30
N GLN A 85 -8.81 14.57 16.86
CA GLN A 85 -8.96 13.87 15.58
C GLN A 85 -10.25 13.03 15.57
N GLN A 86 -10.53 12.30 16.64
CA GLN A 86 -11.69 11.43 16.77
C GLN A 86 -13.00 12.23 16.90
N GLU A 87 -12.98 13.37 17.58
CA GLU A 87 -14.10 14.32 17.60
C GLU A 87 -14.34 14.95 16.22
N SER A 88 -13.27 15.26 15.48
CA SER A 88 -13.39 15.77 14.10
C SER A 88 -13.94 14.71 13.14
N GLU A 89 -13.48 13.47 13.24
CA GLU A 89 -13.96 12.34 12.44
C GLU A 89 -15.39 11.95 12.82
N ALA A 90 -15.75 12.00 14.10
CA ALA A 90 -17.11 11.79 14.57
C ALA A 90 -18.07 12.91 14.14
N ALA A 91 -17.61 14.16 14.14
CA ALA A 91 -18.39 15.30 13.64
C ALA A 91 -18.62 15.21 12.12
N ILE A 92 -17.61 14.80 11.35
CA ILE A 92 -17.73 14.52 9.91
C ILE A 92 -18.66 13.32 9.67
N HIS A 93 -18.57 12.27 10.49
CA HIS A 93 -19.43 11.08 10.38
C HIS A 93 -20.90 11.38 10.71
N TRP A 94 -21.19 12.23 11.70
CA TRP A 94 -22.56 12.63 12.07
C TRP A 94 -23.22 13.62 11.09
N ASP A 95 -22.44 14.35 10.28
CA ASP A 95 -22.98 15.24 9.25
C ASP A 95 -23.45 14.49 7.98
N MET A 96 -23.00 13.25 7.76
CA MET A 96 -23.46 12.37 6.67
C MET A 96 -24.69 11.50 7.03
N GLY A 97 -25.39 11.80 8.13
CA GLY A 97 -26.34 10.88 8.76
C GLY A 97 -27.77 11.39 9.07
N HIS A 98 -28.20 12.56 8.61
CA HIS A 98 -29.58 13.01 8.86
C HIS A 98 -30.24 13.79 7.71
N LYS A 99 -31.10 13.08 6.95
CA LYS A 99 -32.47 13.52 6.59
C LYS A 99 -33.27 12.36 5.99
N VAL A 100 -33.81 11.52 6.87
CA VAL A 100 -35.06 10.81 6.57
C VAL A 100 -35.93 10.97 7.82
N ASP A 101 -37.02 11.73 7.69
CA ASP A 101 -38.00 11.94 8.76
C ASP A 101 -38.61 10.59 9.16
N PRO A 102 -38.70 10.24 10.46
CA PRO A 102 -39.42 9.06 10.90
C PRO A 102 -40.93 9.30 10.74
N MET A 103 -41.58 8.48 9.91
CA MET A 103 -43.05 8.45 9.82
C MET A 103 -43.63 7.71 11.05
N ASP A 104 -44.72 8.24 11.60
CA ASP A 104 -45.41 7.79 12.82
C ASP A 104 -45.65 6.27 12.94
N PRO A 105 -45.45 5.66 14.13
CA PRO A 105 -45.86 4.28 14.38
C PRO A 105 -47.29 4.20 14.91
N LEU A 106 -48.09 3.29 14.35
CA LEU A 106 -49.33 2.78 14.93
C LEU A 106 -49.12 1.36 15.52
N PRO A 107 -49.97 0.92 16.48
CA PRO A 107 -49.49 0.33 17.72
C PRO A 107 -49.64 -1.20 17.89
N ALA A 108 -48.72 -1.73 18.70
CA ALA A 108 -48.74 -2.82 19.69
C ALA A 108 -49.50 -4.14 19.44
N GLU A 109 -48.73 -5.25 19.57
CA GLU A 109 -48.97 -6.52 20.32
C GLU A 109 -47.90 -7.53 19.83
N ASP A 110 -47.17 -8.37 20.59
CA ASP A 110 -47.10 -8.66 22.01
C ASP A 110 -45.75 -9.41 22.30
N LEU A 111 -45.18 -9.10 23.46
CA LEU A 111 -44.15 -9.74 24.30
C LEU A 111 -43.09 -10.79 23.80
N ALA A 112 -41.85 -10.45 24.20
CA ALA A 112 -40.83 -11.27 24.90
C ALA A 112 -39.79 -12.10 24.12
N SER A 113 -38.52 -11.65 24.14
CA SER A 113 -37.49 -12.22 25.04
C SER A 113 -36.13 -11.54 24.81
N ALA A 114 -35.46 -11.23 25.91
CA ALA A 114 -34.16 -10.57 26.00
C ALA A 114 -32.99 -11.44 25.49
N GLY A 115 -31.96 -10.78 24.95
CA GLY A 115 -30.64 -11.33 24.69
C GLY A 115 -29.80 -10.42 23.79
N GLU A 116 -28.93 -9.60 24.38
CA GLU A 116 -27.94 -8.72 23.75
C GLU A 116 -26.59 -9.01 24.43
N PRO A 117 -25.40 -8.79 23.84
CA PRO A 117 -25.02 -8.62 22.42
C PRO A 117 -23.93 -9.63 21.98
N GLU A 118 -23.78 -9.88 20.68
CA GLU A 118 -22.47 -10.25 20.10
C GLU A 118 -22.17 -9.33 18.91
N HIS A 119 -21.14 -8.51 19.06
CA HIS A 119 -20.56 -7.69 18.00
C HIS A 119 -19.80 -8.60 17.02
N PRO A 120 -20.10 -8.62 15.71
CA PRO A 120 -19.22 -9.25 14.75
C PRO A 120 -18.05 -8.32 14.44
N SER A 121 -16.85 -8.81 14.74
CA SER A 121 -15.58 -8.30 14.25
C SER A 121 -15.60 -8.16 12.73
N ILE A 122 -15.43 -6.94 12.23
CA ILE A 122 -15.10 -6.67 10.83
C ILE A 122 -13.60 -6.94 10.65
N LYS A 123 -13.25 -8.06 10.04
CA LYS A 123 -11.95 -8.27 9.41
C LYS A 123 -12.09 -7.93 7.93
N SER A 124 -11.47 -6.84 7.51
CA SER A 124 -11.32 -6.47 6.10
C SER A 124 -10.27 -7.35 5.44
N GLU A 125 -10.71 -8.39 4.75
CA GLU A 125 -9.89 -9.14 3.79
C GLU A 125 -9.95 -8.45 2.41
N PRO A 126 -8.84 -8.36 1.66
CA PRO A 126 -8.83 -7.77 0.33
C PRO A 126 -9.56 -8.68 -0.66
N GLU A 127 -10.47 -8.09 -1.41
CA GLU A 127 -11.30 -8.77 -2.42
C GLU A 127 -10.48 -9.06 -3.68
N LEU A 128 -10.21 -10.35 -3.95
CA LEU A 128 -9.39 -10.81 -5.06
C LEU A 128 -10.28 -11.33 -6.20
N VAL A 129 -10.00 -10.85 -7.42
CA VAL A 129 -10.63 -11.26 -8.69
C VAL A 129 -10.46 -12.77 -8.95
N ALA A 130 -11.56 -13.50 -9.18
CA ALA A 130 -11.56 -14.95 -9.43
C ALA A 130 -11.63 -15.35 -10.92
N ALA A 131 -11.12 -16.55 -11.24
CA ALA A 131 -11.19 -17.17 -12.58
C ALA A 131 -12.06 -18.44 -12.56
N PRO A 132 -12.63 -18.89 -13.70
CA PRO A 132 -13.46 -20.09 -13.75
C PRO A 132 -12.64 -21.36 -13.48
N LEU A 133 -13.15 -22.19 -12.57
CA LEU A 133 -12.54 -23.47 -12.21
C LEU A 133 -12.85 -24.52 -13.28
N ALA A 134 -11.89 -24.82 -14.15
CA ALA A 134 -11.93 -26.02 -15.00
C ALA A 134 -11.25 -27.17 -14.26
N THR A 135 -12.04 -28.17 -13.90
CA THR A 135 -11.61 -29.49 -13.45
C THR A 135 -10.82 -30.21 -14.55
N GLY A 136 -9.67 -30.80 -14.22
CA GLY A 136 -8.88 -31.59 -15.16
C GLY A 136 -7.63 -32.18 -14.53
N GLU A 137 -7.57 -33.51 -14.50
CA GLU A 137 -6.60 -34.38 -13.83
C GLU A 137 -5.11 -34.15 -14.16
N ARG A 138 -4.25 -34.45 -13.18
CA ARG A 138 -2.81 -34.69 -13.39
C ARG A 138 -2.58 -35.96 -14.22
N PRO A 139 -1.44 -36.07 -14.92
CA PRO A 139 -0.45 -37.02 -14.44
C PRO A 139 1.03 -36.55 -14.52
N SER A 140 1.84 -37.15 -13.64
CA SER A 140 3.30 -37.10 -13.57
C SER A 140 4.01 -37.67 -14.81
N ALA A 141 5.17 -37.13 -15.20
CA ALA A 141 6.50 -37.70 -14.91
C ALA A 141 7.65 -37.14 -15.79
N SER A 142 8.78 -36.89 -15.10
CA SER A 142 10.21 -37.00 -15.48
C SER A 142 10.85 -36.27 -16.68
N ALA A 143 11.78 -35.38 -16.30
CA ALA A 143 13.22 -35.35 -16.61
C ALA A 143 13.72 -35.15 -18.07
N GLY A 144 14.48 -34.05 -18.25
CA GLY A 144 15.67 -34.05 -19.12
C GLY A 144 15.98 -32.74 -19.86
N ILE A 145 17.07 -32.08 -19.43
CA ILE A 145 18.11 -31.44 -20.27
C ILE A 145 17.88 -29.97 -20.73
N LEU A 146 18.84 -29.11 -20.33
CA LEU A 146 19.16 -27.74 -20.81
C LEU A 146 19.43 -27.70 -22.34
N PRO A 147 19.49 -26.57 -23.09
CA PRO A 147 19.94 -25.24 -22.65
C PRO A 147 19.31 -24.00 -23.37
N ALA A 148 19.91 -22.84 -23.08
CA ALA A 148 20.13 -21.70 -23.99
C ALA A 148 19.24 -20.45 -23.86
N ALA A 149 19.96 -19.37 -23.56
CA ALA A 149 19.59 -17.97 -23.69
C ALA A 149 18.84 -17.65 -24.98
N ALA A 150 17.78 -16.86 -24.86
CA ALA A 150 17.28 -16.02 -25.93
C ALA A 150 16.80 -14.70 -25.33
N HIS A 151 17.62 -13.67 -25.53
CA HIS A 151 17.18 -12.28 -25.43
C HIS A 151 16.09 -12.10 -26.49
N SER A 152 14.88 -11.73 -26.08
CA SER A 152 13.85 -11.25 -27.00
C SER A 152 13.48 -9.84 -26.59
N THR A 153 14.12 -8.89 -27.25
CA THR A 153 13.66 -7.51 -27.35
C THR A 153 12.37 -7.49 -28.15
N HIS A 154 11.23 -7.27 -27.51
CA HIS A 154 10.02 -6.84 -28.20
C HIS A 154 9.40 -5.67 -27.45
N ASP A 155 9.56 -4.50 -28.05
CA ASP A 155 8.82 -3.31 -27.77
C ASP A 155 7.39 -3.53 -28.31
N THR A 156 6.48 -3.97 -27.45
CA THR A 156 5.06 -4.11 -27.77
C THR A 156 4.24 -3.86 -26.51
N VAL A 157 3.34 -2.88 -26.59
CA VAL A 157 2.20 -2.78 -25.66
C VAL A 157 1.51 -4.15 -25.64
N PRO A 158 1.30 -4.79 -24.47
CA PRO A 158 0.72 -6.12 -24.42
C PRO A 158 -0.76 -6.05 -24.82
N THR A 159 -1.05 -6.31 -26.09
CA THR A 159 -2.40 -6.47 -26.61
C THR A 159 -2.90 -7.88 -26.25
N GLY A 160 -3.97 -7.99 -25.46
CA GLY A 160 -4.76 -9.22 -25.28
C GLY A 160 -4.08 -10.42 -24.59
N GLY A 161 -3.15 -10.20 -23.65
CA GLY A 161 -2.47 -11.27 -22.91
C GLY A 161 -3.09 -11.60 -21.54
N ARG A 162 -2.76 -12.76 -20.97
CA ARG A 162 -2.98 -13.03 -19.54
C ARG A 162 -1.93 -12.31 -18.70
N TYR A 163 -2.33 -11.69 -17.60
CA TYR A 163 -1.43 -11.08 -16.63
C TYR A 163 -0.58 -12.16 -15.96
N ARG A 164 0.74 -11.99 -15.97
CA ARG A 164 1.72 -12.92 -15.42
C ARG A 164 2.68 -12.18 -14.51
N LEU A 165 3.01 -12.82 -13.41
CA LEU A 165 4.04 -12.36 -12.51
C LEU A 165 5.42 -12.50 -13.14
N THR A 166 6.25 -11.49 -12.93
CA THR A 166 7.65 -11.49 -13.35
C THR A 166 8.43 -12.45 -12.46
N ASP A 167 9.11 -13.41 -13.09
CA ASP A 167 10.04 -14.28 -12.37
C ASP A 167 11.36 -13.54 -12.11
N LEU A 168 11.56 -13.14 -10.86
CA LEU A 168 12.77 -12.46 -10.40
C LEU A 168 13.85 -13.42 -9.90
N THR A 169 13.66 -14.74 -9.98
CA THR A 169 14.64 -15.73 -9.51
C THR A 169 15.92 -15.76 -10.36
N GLY A 170 15.88 -15.21 -11.57
CA GLY A 170 17.06 -15.08 -12.44
C GLY A 170 18.07 -14.01 -12.02
N PHE A 171 17.74 -13.15 -11.05
CA PHE A 171 18.62 -12.10 -10.57
C PHE A 171 19.45 -12.56 -9.37
N SER A 172 20.73 -12.15 -9.31
CA SER A 172 21.58 -12.38 -8.14
C SER A 172 21.19 -11.46 -6.98
N THR A 173 20.17 -11.84 -6.22
CA THR A 173 19.66 -11.03 -5.11
C THR A 173 20.63 -11.06 -3.93
N SER A 174 21.03 -9.88 -3.47
CA SER A 174 21.94 -9.73 -2.32
C SER A 174 21.37 -8.69 -1.36
N PRO A 175 20.58 -9.10 -0.34
CA PRO A 175 19.92 -8.19 0.59
C PRO A 175 20.89 -7.24 1.31
N ASP A 176 22.09 -7.72 1.63
CA ASP A 176 23.13 -6.94 2.33
C ASP A 176 23.69 -5.79 1.48
N GLN A 177 23.71 -5.97 0.16
CA GLN A 177 24.22 -4.97 -0.80
C GLN A 177 23.13 -4.04 -1.32
N PHE A 178 21.86 -4.23 -0.90
CA PHE A 178 20.72 -3.50 -1.46
C PHE A 178 20.87 -1.96 -1.38
N TYR A 179 21.51 -1.48 -0.31
CA TYR A 179 21.75 -0.05 -0.09
C TYR A 179 23.03 0.47 -0.75
N ASP A 180 23.89 -0.44 -1.23
CA ASP A 180 25.17 -0.10 -1.83
C ASP A 180 25.01 0.49 -3.22
N PHE A 181 25.93 1.38 -3.56
CA PHE A 181 25.91 2.07 -4.86
C PHE A 181 26.04 1.08 -6.03
N VAL A 182 26.85 0.04 -5.87
CA VAL A 182 27.12 -0.98 -6.90
C VAL A 182 25.85 -1.76 -7.27
N TYR A 183 24.95 -1.96 -6.30
CA TYR A 183 23.73 -2.75 -6.50
C TYR A 183 22.62 -2.01 -7.26
N ARG A 184 22.77 -0.69 -7.48
CA ARG A 184 21.81 0.13 -8.22
C ARG A 184 21.54 -0.37 -9.64
N GLY A 185 22.54 -0.94 -10.30
CA GLY A 185 22.39 -1.52 -11.64
C GLY A 185 21.44 -2.72 -11.64
N THR A 186 21.66 -3.66 -10.73
CA THR A 186 20.79 -4.84 -10.54
C THR A 186 19.37 -4.43 -10.17
N LEU A 187 19.22 -3.49 -9.24
CA LEU A 187 17.90 -3.00 -8.83
C LEU A 187 17.13 -2.37 -10.00
N ARG A 188 17.81 -1.57 -10.82
CA ARG A 188 17.22 -0.99 -12.04
C ARG A 188 16.77 -2.08 -13.01
N SER A 189 17.63 -3.07 -13.30
CA SER A 189 17.26 -4.18 -14.18
C SER A 189 16.08 -5.01 -13.66
N MET A 190 15.94 -5.17 -12.34
CA MET A 190 14.77 -5.80 -11.74
C MET A 190 13.50 -4.95 -11.93
N VAL A 191 13.59 -3.64 -11.69
CA VAL A 191 12.47 -2.69 -11.91
C VAL A 191 12.03 -2.72 -13.37
N ASP A 192 12.98 -2.61 -14.30
CA ASP A 192 12.73 -2.63 -15.74
C ASP A 192 12.02 -3.92 -16.15
N ALA A 193 12.50 -5.07 -15.67
CA ALA A 193 11.89 -6.36 -15.97
C ALA A 193 10.44 -6.47 -15.47
N VAL A 194 10.14 -5.96 -14.27
CA VAL A 194 8.78 -5.97 -13.74
C VAL A 194 7.87 -5.04 -14.51
N ILE A 195 8.31 -3.82 -14.81
CA ILE A 195 7.47 -2.85 -15.55
C ILE A 195 7.23 -3.33 -16.98
N GLU A 196 8.21 -3.94 -17.64
CA GLU A 196 8.03 -4.47 -19.00
C GLU A 196 7.01 -5.61 -19.06
N GLN A 197 6.98 -6.47 -18.03
CA GLN A 197 6.13 -7.65 -18.02
C GLN A 197 4.75 -7.42 -17.39
N GLU A 198 4.68 -6.63 -16.31
CA GLU A 198 3.48 -6.41 -15.49
C GLU A 198 2.88 -5.01 -15.67
N GLY A 199 3.63 -4.06 -16.23
CA GLY A 199 3.18 -2.68 -16.41
C GLY A 199 1.90 -2.59 -17.24
N PRO A 200 0.94 -1.73 -16.88
CA PRO A 200 0.97 -0.77 -15.77
C PRO A 200 0.67 -1.42 -14.42
N LEU A 201 1.37 -1.01 -13.37
CA LEU A 201 1.21 -1.53 -12.01
C LEU A 201 1.45 -0.45 -10.95
N ARG A 202 0.91 -0.64 -9.73
CA ARG A 202 1.15 0.28 -8.60
C ARG A 202 2.60 0.24 -8.12
N ASP A 203 3.09 1.40 -7.68
CA ASP A 203 4.40 1.57 -7.06
C ASP A 203 4.60 0.67 -5.82
N ASP A 204 3.57 0.55 -4.98
CA ASP A 204 3.59 -0.30 -3.80
C ASP A 204 3.66 -1.79 -4.15
N VAL A 205 2.96 -2.21 -5.21
CA VAL A 205 3.02 -3.60 -5.71
C VAL A 205 4.41 -3.91 -6.23
N LEU A 206 4.99 -3.02 -7.05
CA LEU A 206 6.36 -3.14 -7.53
C LEU A 206 7.36 -3.25 -6.38
N ALA A 207 7.24 -2.37 -5.38
CA ALA A 207 8.11 -2.38 -4.22
C ALA A 207 7.97 -3.68 -3.40
N GLN A 208 6.75 -4.22 -3.29
CA GLN A 208 6.50 -5.52 -2.66
C GLN A 208 7.10 -6.70 -3.46
N ARG A 209 7.03 -6.68 -4.79
CA ARG A 209 7.65 -7.71 -5.65
C ARG A 209 9.15 -7.75 -5.44
N ILE A 210 9.79 -6.58 -5.49
CA ILE A 210 11.23 -6.44 -5.27
C ILE A 210 11.58 -6.88 -3.84
N ALA A 211 10.85 -6.43 -2.82
CA ALA A 211 11.13 -6.81 -1.44
C ALA A 211 11.04 -8.32 -1.20
N ARG A 212 10.00 -8.99 -1.75
CA ARG A 212 9.83 -10.44 -1.68
C ARG A 212 10.96 -11.19 -2.39
N ALA A 213 11.43 -10.70 -3.53
CA ALA A 213 12.58 -11.28 -4.24
C ALA A 213 13.89 -11.24 -3.41
N HIS A 214 13.99 -10.28 -2.48
CA HIS A 214 15.11 -10.17 -1.54
C HIS A 214 14.86 -10.90 -0.20
N GLY A 215 13.77 -11.67 -0.10
CA GLY A 215 13.43 -12.45 1.10
C GLY A 215 12.80 -11.62 2.23
N TRP A 216 12.41 -10.36 1.98
CA TRP A 216 11.73 -9.54 2.98
C TRP A 216 10.22 -9.75 2.94
N LEU A 217 9.62 -10.01 4.11
CA LEU A 217 8.16 -10.14 4.23
C LEU A 217 7.44 -8.78 4.21
N ARG A 218 8.14 -7.68 4.53
CA ARG A 218 7.57 -6.32 4.59
C ARG A 218 8.43 -5.34 3.80
N THR A 219 7.77 -4.45 3.08
CA THR A 219 8.40 -3.32 2.40
C THR A 219 8.47 -2.13 3.36
N GLY A 220 9.63 -1.90 3.98
CA GLY A 220 9.84 -0.71 4.81
C GLY A 220 10.09 0.56 3.98
N ASN A 221 9.91 1.74 4.58
CA ASN A 221 10.11 3.03 3.90
C ASN A 221 11.48 3.16 3.24
N LYS A 222 12.56 2.68 3.88
CA LYS A 222 13.91 2.71 3.30
C LYS A 222 14.04 1.92 1.99
N ILE A 223 13.32 0.80 1.88
CA ILE A 223 13.31 -0.02 0.65
C ILE A 223 12.54 0.72 -0.43
N ARG A 224 11.37 1.28 -0.08
CA ARG A 224 10.54 2.06 -1.00
C ARG A 224 11.29 3.28 -1.54
N GLU A 225 11.88 4.09 -0.67
CA GLU A 225 12.70 5.26 -1.05
C GLU A 225 13.83 4.88 -2.00
N ARG A 226 14.48 3.74 -1.76
CA ARG A 226 15.56 3.26 -2.62
C ARG A 226 15.07 2.88 -4.01
N ILE A 227 13.92 2.18 -4.08
CA ILE A 227 13.29 1.79 -5.35
C ILE A 227 12.81 3.03 -6.10
N ASP A 228 12.18 3.99 -5.42
CA ASP A 228 11.64 5.21 -6.04
C ASP A 228 12.69 6.06 -6.76
N LEU A 229 13.97 6.00 -6.34
CA LEU A 229 15.07 6.62 -7.09
C LEU A 229 15.22 6.10 -8.52
N HIS A 230 14.80 4.86 -8.78
CA HIS A 230 14.82 4.21 -10.09
C HIS A 230 13.52 4.41 -10.87
N LEU A 231 12.47 4.94 -10.22
CA LEU A 231 11.15 5.10 -10.83
C LEU A 231 10.96 6.43 -11.55
N ARG A 232 12.01 7.26 -11.66
CA ARG A 232 11.95 8.61 -12.25
C ARG A 232 11.91 8.60 -13.78
N GLU A 233 12.27 7.49 -14.40
CA GLU A 233 12.31 7.36 -15.87
C GLU A 233 10.99 6.85 -16.48
N PHE A 234 10.05 6.45 -15.62
CA PHE A 234 8.74 5.91 -15.97
C PHE A 234 7.66 6.97 -15.88
N ASP A 235 6.64 6.84 -16.72
CA ASP A 235 5.47 7.71 -16.65
C ASP A 235 4.56 7.25 -15.50
N ARG A 236 3.78 8.18 -14.95
CA ARG A 236 2.89 7.92 -13.81
C ARG A 236 1.49 8.43 -14.08
N THR A 237 0.50 7.67 -13.66
CA THR A 237 -0.89 8.14 -13.54
C THR A 237 -1.26 8.14 -12.06
N GLU A 238 -1.81 9.26 -11.60
CA GLU A 238 -2.35 9.38 -10.24
C GLU A 238 -3.83 9.01 -10.28
N GLU A 239 -4.20 8.00 -9.49
CA GLU A 239 -5.55 7.47 -9.41
C GLU A 239 -6.02 7.38 -7.95
N SER A 240 -7.32 7.19 -7.73
CA SER A 240 -7.92 7.08 -6.40
C SER A 240 -7.28 6.03 -5.48
N SER A 241 -6.75 4.93 -6.03
CA SER A 241 -6.06 3.88 -5.25
C SER A 241 -4.56 4.08 -5.10
N GLY A 242 -3.95 5.06 -5.76
CA GLY A 242 -2.53 5.37 -5.70
C GLY A 242 -1.89 5.65 -7.06
N SER A 243 -0.56 5.71 -7.07
CA SER A 243 0.24 6.01 -8.26
C SER A 243 0.53 4.73 -9.06
N PHE A 244 0.18 4.75 -10.35
CA PHE A 244 0.46 3.66 -11.29
C PHE A 244 1.65 4.01 -12.18
N LEU A 245 2.56 3.06 -12.32
CA LEU A 245 3.76 3.17 -13.13
C LEU A 245 3.52 2.60 -14.52
N TRP A 246 3.91 3.36 -15.53
CA TRP A 246 3.79 3.04 -16.95
C TRP A 246 5.16 3.03 -17.61
N LYS A 247 5.30 2.20 -18.64
CA LYS A 247 6.43 2.34 -19.56
C LYS A 247 6.34 3.71 -20.22
N ARG A 248 7.51 4.30 -20.45
CA ARG A 248 7.59 5.64 -21.02
C ARG A 248 6.90 5.72 -22.38
N GLY A 249 5.95 6.65 -22.53
CA GLY A 249 5.17 6.87 -23.73
C GLY A 249 4.04 5.86 -23.97
N THR A 250 3.74 4.97 -23.01
CA THR A 250 2.65 3.98 -23.16
C THR A 250 1.41 4.33 -22.34
N VAL A 251 1.33 5.55 -21.79
CA VAL A 251 0.13 6.00 -21.08
C VAL A 251 -1.02 6.13 -22.08
N VAL A 252 -2.09 5.39 -21.82
CA VAL A 252 -3.29 5.35 -22.67
C VAL A 252 -4.55 5.46 -21.82
N ASP A 253 -5.63 5.96 -22.41
CA ASP A 253 -6.91 6.12 -21.71
C ASP A 253 -7.68 4.81 -21.55
N LEU A 254 -7.50 3.89 -22.49
CA LEU A 254 -8.06 2.54 -22.48
C LEU A 254 -6.92 1.55 -22.70
N LEU A 255 -6.86 0.53 -21.86
CA LEU A 255 -5.90 -0.56 -21.97
C LEU A 255 -6.65 -1.88 -21.86
N ASP A 256 -6.46 -2.81 -22.77
CA ASP A 256 -7.14 -4.11 -22.70
C ASP A 256 -6.90 -4.79 -21.34
N TYR A 257 -7.98 -5.22 -20.70
CA TYR A 257 -7.89 -5.88 -19.40
C TYR A 257 -7.20 -7.24 -19.50
N ARG A 258 -6.18 -7.42 -18.67
CA ARG A 258 -5.36 -8.64 -18.63
C ARG A 258 -5.86 -9.56 -17.51
N MET A 259 -6.53 -10.64 -17.91
CA MET A 259 -6.99 -11.68 -16.97
C MET A 259 -5.80 -12.39 -16.29
N PRO A 260 -5.88 -12.70 -14.98
CA PRO A 260 -4.80 -13.38 -14.27
C PRO A 260 -4.50 -14.77 -14.86
N PHE A 261 -3.21 -15.11 -14.99
CA PHE A 261 -2.78 -16.41 -15.51
C PHE A 261 -3.00 -17.56 -14.52
N ASP A 262 -2.76 -17.31 -13.23
CA ASP A 262 -2.87 -18.27 -12.12
C ASP A 262 -3.46 -17.59 -10.87
N ALA A 263 -3.55 -18.35 -9.76
CA ALA A 263 -4.08 -17.84 -8.50
C ALA A 263 -3.17 -16.77 -7.85
N ASP A 264 -1.87 -16.82 -8.09
CA ASP A 264 -0.89 -15.91 -7.50
C ASP A 264 -0.84 -14.56 -8.25
N ALA A 265 -1.16 -14.56 -9.54
CA ALA A 265 -1.29 -13.40 -10.41
C ALA A 265 -2.63 -12.64 -10.22
N ARG A 266 -3.45 -13.03 -9.25
CA ARG A 266 -4.68 -12.30 -8.92
C ARG A 266 -4.35 -10.89 -8.42
N ARG A 267 -4.97 -9.89 -9.03
CA ARG A 267 -4.87 -8.48 -8.63
C ARG A 267 -6.15 -8.10 -7.89
N SER A 268 -6.01 -7.27 -6.85
CA SER A 268 -7.17 -6.62 -6.24
C SER A 268 -7.68 -5.52 -7.19
N ILE A 269 -8.93 -5.10 -7.04
CA ILE A 269 -9.49 -3.99 -7.84
C ILE A 269 -8.66 -2.72 -7.67
N ALA A 270 -8.10 -2.51 -6.48
CA ALA A 270 -7.21 -1.37 -6.20
C ALA A 270 -5.91 -1.42 -7.01
N ASP A 271 -5.43 -2.62 -7.39
CA ASP A 271 -4.16 -2.82 -8.11
C ASP A 271 -4.30 -2.88 -9.63
N ILE A 272 -5.53 -2.82 -10.14
CA ILE A 272 -5.82 -2.76 -11.59
C ILE A 272 -5.93 -1.29 -11.98
N PRO A 273 -5.19 -0.80 -12.99
CA PRO A 273 -5.26 0.61 -13.41
C PRO A 273 -6.64 0.94 -13.98
N ILE A 274 -7.07 2.20 -13.82
CA ILE A 274 -8.40 2.63 -14.29
C ILE A 274 -8.58 2.46 -15.80
N ALA A 275 -7.49 2.56 -16.58
CA ALA A 275 -7.51 2.33 -18.02
C ALA A 275 -7.91 0.88 -18.38
N GLU A 276 -7.51 -0.11 -17.56
CA GLU A 276 -7.93 -1.51 -17.73
C GLU A 276 -9.39 -1.72 -17.33
N LEU A 277 -9.81 -1.11 -16.21
CA LEU A 277 -11.19 -1.20 -15.75
C LEU A 277 -12.16 -0.53 -16.75
N ALA A 278 -11.80 0.64 -17.25
CA ALA A 278 -12.60 1.36 -18.25
C ALA A 278 -12.70 0.58 -19.57
N ALA A 279 -11.63 -0.11 -20.00
CA ALA A 279 -11.69 -0.95 -21.19
C ALA A 279 -12.67 -2.13 -21.03
N VAL A 280 -12.81 -2.69 -19.83
CA VAL A 280 -13.83 -3.74 -19.56
C VAL A 280 -15.24 -3.17 -19.71
N VAL A 281 -15.48 -1.95 -19.23
CA VAL A 281 -16.76 -1.27 -19.38
C VAL A 281 -17.07 -1.01 -20.85
N VAL A 282 -16.11 -0.49 -21.61
CA VAL A 282 -16.27 -0.24 -23.06
C VAL A 282 -16.50 -1.56 -23.83
N ALA A 283 -15.88 -2.66 -23.41
CA ALA A 283 -16.09 -3.96 -24.02
C ALA A 283 -17.46 -4.60 -23.68
N ASN A 284 -18.13 -4.14 -22.62
CA ASN A 284 -19.40 -4.65 -22.13
C ASN A 284 -20.36 -3.48 -21.84
N GLU A 285 -20.71 -2.72 -22.88
CA GLU A 285 -21.56 -1.51 -22.75
C GLU A 285 -22.92 -1.80 -22.08
N ASP A 286 -23.38 -3.03 -22.17
CA ASP A 286 -24.60 -3.56 -21.55
C ASP A 286 -24.63 -3.41 -20.02
N ILE A 287 -23.48 -3.27 -19.35
CA ILE A 287 -23.43 -3.00 -17.90
C ILE A 287 -23.91 -1.59 -17.56
N LEU A 288 -23.82 -0.63 -18.49
CA LEU A 288 -24.24 0.76 -18.25
C LEU A 288 -25.76 0.89 -18.15
N GLU A 289 -26.49 -0.08 -18.70
CA GLU A 289 -27.96 -0.13 -18.67
C GLU A 289 -28.50 -0.85 -17.42
N GLN A 290 -27.63 -1.48 -16.64
CA GLN A 290 -28.03 -2.23 -15.44
C GLN A 290 -28.39 -1.31 -14.28
N SER A 291 -29.15 -1.86 -13.31
CA SER A 291 -29.56 -1.12 -12.11
C SER A 291 -28.39 -0.79 -11.18
N ASP A 292 -27.32 -1.60 -11.18
CA ASP A 292 -26.08 -1.34 -10.43
C ASP A 292 -24.83 -1.68 -11.27
N PRO A 293 -24.39 -0.77 -12.17
CA PRO A 293 -23.28 -1.00 -13.08
C PRO A 293 -21.97 -1.36 -12.39
N ALA A 294 -21.69 -0.78 -11.22
CA ALA A 294 -20.47 -1.06 -10.46
C ALA A 294 -20.44 -2.51 -9.94
N LEU A 295 -21.60 -3.02 -9.50
CA LEU A 295 -21.71 -4.38 -9.00
C LEU A 295 -21.58 -5.42 -10.12
N ASP A 296 -22.18 -5.14 -11.28
CA ASP A 296 -22.04 -6.03 -12.43
C ASP A 296 -20.62 -6.00 -13.03
N LEU A 297 -19.95 -4.84 -13.04
CA LEU A 297 -18.53 -4.76 -13.38
C LEU A 297 -17.65 -5.58 -12.42
N ALA A 298 -17.92 -5.52 -11.11
CA ALA A 298 -17.21 -6.36 -10.15
C ALA A 298 -17.43 -7.86 -10.41
N ARG A 299 -18.65 -8.26 -10.74
CA ARG A 299 -18.97 -9.66 -11.09
C ARG A 299 -18.22 -10.12 -12.34
N LEU A 300 -18.10 -9.26 -13.36
CA LEU A 300 -17.29 -9.54 -14.56
C LEU A 300 -15.81 -9.74 -14.20
N LEU A 301 -15.32 -8.97 -13.23
CA LEU A 301 -13.99 -9.12 -12.65
C LEU A 301 -13.94 -10.26 -11.60
N GLY A 302 -14.96 -11.11 -11.48
CA GLY A 302 -14.94 -12.26 -10.57
C GLY A 302 -14.91 -11.89 -9.09
N VAL A 303 -15.51 -10.76 -8.72
CA VAL A 303 -15.60 -10.21 -7.36
C VAL A 303 -17.06 -10.23 -6.89
N GLU A 304 -17.35 -10.94 -5.80
CA GLU A 304 -18.73 -11.23 -5.35
C GLU A 304 -19.30 -10.24 -4.31
N ARG A 305 -18.45 -9.57 -3.51
CA ARG A 305 -18.82 -8.80 -2.29
C ARG A 305 -18.17 -7.42 -2.21
N LEU A 306 -18.67 -6.50 -3.01
CA LEU A 306 -18.10 -5.18 -3.22
C LEU A 306 -17.88 -4.34 -1.94
N ALA A 307 -16.61 -4.09 -1.59
CA ALA A 307 -16.25 -3.11 -0.56
C ALA A 307 -16.44 -1.65 -1.04
N ALA A 308 -16.74 -0.72 -0.12
CA ALA A 308 -17.01 0.70 -0.47
C ALA A 308 -15.85 1.38 -1.24
N ILE A 309 -14.59 1.07 -0.90
CA ILE A 309 -13.40 1.60 -1.59
C ILE A 309 -13.33 1.07 -3.03
N SER A 310 -13.62 -0.22 -3.22
CA SER A 310 -13.68 -0.82 -4.56
C SER A 310 -14.82 -0.21 -5.38
N ARG A 311 -15.97 0.11 -4.75
CA ARG A 311 -17.12 0.72 -5.43
C ARG A 311 -16.78 2.05 -6.06
N SER A 312 -16.24 2.97 -5.25
CA SER A 312 -15.84 4.30 -5.72
C SER A 312 -14.88 4.23 -6.91
N ARG A 313 -14.03 3.22 -6.95
CA ARG A 313 -13.06 3.01 -8.03
C ARG A 313 -13.69 2.48 -9.31
N LEU A 314 -14.67 1.57 -9.18
CA LEU A 314 -15.42 1.07 -10.33
C LEU A 314 -16.32 2.16 -10.92
N ASP A 315 -16.91 3.01 -10.07
CA ASP A 315 -17.67 4.19 -10.51
C ASP A 315 -16.76 5.15 -11.31
N GLU A 316 -15.55 5.42 -10.84
CA GLU A 316 -14.57 6.24 -11.56
C GLU A 316 -14.22 5.66 -12.94
N ALA A 317 -14.09 4.33 -13.03
CA ALA A 317 -13.81 3.63 -14.27
C ALA A 317 -14.99 3.72 -15.25
N ILE A 318 -16.22 3.60 -14.76
CA ILE A 318 -17.45 3.78 -15.55
C ILE A 318 -17.53 5.20 -16.10
N ASP A 319 -17.28 6.23 -15.28
CA ASP A 319 -17.27 7.63 -15.71
C ASP A 319 -16.20 7.89 -16.78
N ARG A 320 -15.05 7.22 -16.68
CA ARG A 320 -13.99 7.32 -17.69
C ARG A 320 -14.38 6.64 -19.00
N ALA A 321 -14.99 5.46 -18.92
CA ALA A 321 -15.50 4.73 -20.08
C ALA A 321 -16.59 5.50 -20.82
N GLN A 322 -17.57 6.05 -20.09
CA GLN A 322 -18.63 6.88 -20.67
C GLN A 322 -18.09 8.12 -21.40
N ARG A 323 -17.08 8.79 -20.83
CA ARG A 323 -16.41 9.93 -21.48
C ARG A 323 -15.70 9.52 -22.78
N ASN A 324 -15.11 8.32 -22.79
CA ASN A 324 -14.44 7.80 -23.98
C ASN A 324 -15.44 7.43 -25.09
N LEU A 325 -16.54 6.74 -24.72
CA LEU A 325 -17.65 6.43 -25.63
C LEU A 325 -18.29 7.70 -26.22
N ALA A 326 -18.44 8.75 -25.42
CA ALA A 326 -18.98 10.04 -25.89
C ALA A 326 -18.02 10.83 -26.80
N SER A 327 -16.72 10.48 -26.80
CA SER A 327 -15.68 11.15 -27.60
C SER A 327 -15.34 10.40 -28.89
N THR A 328 -15.89 9.21 -29.09
CA THR A 328 -15.67 8.33 -30.27
C THR A 328 -16.81 8.50 -31.27
#